data_AF-A0ABD5W2Z2-F1
#
_entry.id   AF-A0ABD5W2Z2-F1
#
_cell.length_a   1.000
_cell.length_b   1.000
_cell.length_c   1.000
_cell.angle_alpha   90.00
_cell.angle_beta   90.00
_cell.angle_gamma   90.00
#
_symmetry.space_group_name_H-M   'P 1'
#
loop_
_entity.id
_entity.type
_entity.pdbx_description
1 polymer ?
#
loop_
_entity_poly.entity_id
_entity_poly.type
_entity_poly.pdbx_seq_one_letter_code
_entity_poly.pdbx_strand_id
1 'polypeptide(L)' 'MAGATDGRHLAQVDVQSYGFIPMQLGDLPFLELVHSGDERVPVDAVEWGTERVYEAVQSYGKENGPQN' A
#
# COMPACT_ATOMS: atom_id res chain seq x y z
N MET A 1 16.46 11.06 6.16
CA MET A 1 15.81 10.45 7.33
C MET A 1 15.28 9.09 6.91
N ALA A 2 15.41 8.05 7.75
CA ALA A 2 14.67 6.80 7.51
C ALA A 2 13.21 7.05 7.93
N GLY A 3 12.26 6.88 7.00
CA GLY A 3 10.83 7.01 7.30
C GLY A 3 10.39 5.99 8.36
N ALA A 4 9.36 6.32 9.13
CA ALA A 4 8.70 5.41 10.07
C ALA A 4 7.23 5.24 9.68
N THR A 5 6.68 4.06 9.94
CA THR A 5 5.26 3.74 9.70
C THR A 5 4.64 3.14 10.97
N ASP A 6 3.31 3.10 11.03
CA ASP A 6 2.58 2.47 12.14
C ASP A 6 2.87 0.97 12.27
N GLY A 7 3.35 0.32 11.20
CA GLY A 7 3.79 -1.07 11.21
C GLY A 7 4.85 -1.37 12.28
N ARG A 8 5.71 -0.40 12.61
CA ARG A 8 6.69 -0.51 13.71
C ARG A 8 6.02 -0.73 15.08
N HIS A 9 4.86 -0.12 15.29
CA HIS A 9 4.12 -0.24 16.55
C HIS A 9 3.22 -1.47 16.54
N LEU A 10 2.58 -1.78 15.41
CA LEU A 10 1.75 -2.98 15.24
C LEU A 10 2.53 -4.29 15.46
N ALA A 11 3.80 -4.33 15.03
CA ALA A 11 4.66 -5.48 15.26
C ALA A 11 4.88 -5.82 16.76
N GLN A 12 4.66 -4.87 17.68
CA GLN A 12 4.82 -5.10 19.12
C GLN A 12 3.65 -5.86 19.75
N VAL A 13 2.52 -5.95 19.03
CA VAL A 13 1.30 -6.66 19.46
C VAL A 13 0.97 -7.81 18.50
N ASP A 14 2.00 -8.38 17.87
CA ASP A 14 1.93 -9.53 16.97
C ASP A 14 1.00 -9.34 15.74
N VAL A 15 0.77 -8.08 15.33
CA VAL A 15 0.06 -7.79 14.08
C VAL A 15 1.06 -7.71 12.93
N GLN A 16 0.98 -8.69 12.03
CA GLN A 16 1.76 -8.67 10.79
C GLN A 16 1.24 -7.56 9.87
N SER A 17 2.11 -6.62 9.52
CA SER A 17 1.82 -5.54 8.58
C SER A 17 2.64 -5.67 7.30
N TYR A 18 2.10 -5.16 6.19
CA TYR A 18 2.75 -5.12 4.88
C TYR A 18 2.67 -3.69 4.34
N GLY A 19 3.79 -3.16 3.83
CA GLY A 19 3.80 -1.89 3.13
C GLY A 19 3.36 -2.07 1.68
N PHE A 20 2.60 -1.10 1.16
CA PHE A 20 2.14 -1.10 -0.22
C PHE A 20 2.26 0.31 -0.80
N ILE A 21 2.81 0.41 -2.01
CA ILE A 21 2.82 1.64 -2.80
C ILE A 21 1.80 1.44 -3.93
N PRO A 22 0.74 2.28 -4.02
CA PRO A 22 -0.37 2.08 -4.97
C PRO A 22 -0.01 2.51 -6.39
N MET A 23 1.22 2.27 -6.85
CA MET A 23 1.64 2.64 -8.20
C MET A 23 2.81 1.79 -8.67
N GLN A 24 2.93 1.64 -9.98
CA GLN A 24 4.17 1.20 -10.62
C GLN A 24 5.12 2.40 -10.69
N LEU A 25 6.31 2.29 -10.10
CA LEU A 25 7.18 3.45 -9.88
C LEU A 25 7.78 4.02 -11.18
N GLY A 26 7.98 3.21 -12.22
CA GLY A 26 8.51 3.67 -13.51
C GLY A 26 9.72 4.61 -13.37
N ASP A 27 9.72 5.70 -14.14
CA ASP A 27 10.72 6.78 -14.07
C ASP A 27 10.30 7.94 -13.12
N LEU A 28 9.26 7.75 -12.30
CA LEU A 28 8.80 8.77 -11.37
C LEU A 28 9.90 9.02 -10.31
N PRO A 29 10.29 10.29 -10.02
CA PRO A 29 11.26 10.59 -8.98
C PRO A 29 10.61 10.47 -7.59
N PHE A 30 10.18 9.26 -7.24
CA PHE A 30 9.31 8.97 -6.09
C PHE A 30 9.84 9.53 -4.78
N LEU A 31 11.12 9.30 -4.46
CA LEU A 31 11.72 9.76 -3.21
C LEU A 31 11.81 11.29 -3.10
N GLU A 32 11.85 12.00 -4.23
CA GLU A 32 11.84 13.47 -4.24
C GLU A 32 10.43 14.03 -4.05
N LEU A 33 9.40 13.27 -4.46
CA LEU A 33 8.01 13.67 -4.34
C LEU A 33 7.46 13.46 -2.92
N VAL A 34 7.92 12.42 -2.22
CA VAL A 34 7.49 12.11 -0.85
C VAL A 34 7.83 13.28 0.08
N HIS A 35 6.82 13.82 0.78
CA HIS A 35 6.94 14.99 1.67
C HIS A 35 7.34 16.30 0.98
N SER A 36 7.21 16.37 -0.35
CA SER A 36 7.44 17.60 -1.11
C SER A 36 6.18 18.47 -1.17
N GLY A 37 6.33 19.76 -1.47
CA GLY A 37 5.19 20.65 -1.72
C GLY A 37 4.45 20.35 -3.04
N ASP A 38 5.03 19.52 -3.90
CA ASP A 38 4.50 19.11 -5.20
C ASP A 38 4.28 17.58 -5.22
N GLU A 39 3.95 17.01 -4.06
CA GLU A 39 3.63 15.60 -3.91
C GLU A 39 2.44 15.25 -4.81
N ARG A 40 2.66 14.31 -5.73
CA ARG A 40 1.67 13.91 -6.73
C ARG A 40 1.91 12.48 -7.19
N VAL A 41 0.87 11.92 -7.79
CA VAL A 41 0.89 10.60 -8.42
C VAL A 41 0.20 10.68 -9.78
N PRO A 42 0.53 9.79 -10.72
CA PRO A 42 -0.27 9.58 -11.93
C PRO A 42 -1.73 9.24 -11.58
N VAL A 43 -2.70 9.69 -12.38
CA VAL A 43 -4.13 9.46 -12.10
C VAL A 43 -4.48 7.97 -12.19
N ASP A 44 -3.91 7.27 -13.16
CA ASP A 44 -4.04 5.83 -13.35
C ASP A 44 -3.49 5.01 -12.17
N ALA A 45 -2.53 5.55 -11.41
CA ALA A 45 -2.06 4.92 -10.18
C ALA A 45 -3.18 4.78 -9.13
N VAL A 46 -4.08 5.76 -9.02
CA VAL A 46 -5.18 5.71 -8.04
C VAL A 46 -6.15 4.57 -8.38
N GLU A 47 -6.49 4.42 -9.66
CA GLU A 47 -7.37 3.35 -10.14
C GLU A 47 -6.70 1.98 -9.96
N TRP A 48 -5.46 1.85 -10.45
CA TRP A 48 -4.71 0.59 -10.35
C TRP A 48 -4.49 0.17 -8.89
N GLY A 49 -4.06 1.10 -8.03
CA GLY A 49 -3.81 0.83 -6.62
C GLY A 49 -5.06 0.40 -5.86
N THR A 50 -6.20 1.03 -6.17
CA THR A 50 -7.51 0.67 -5.60
C THR A 50 -7.91 -0.74 -6.00
N GLU A 51 -7.77 -1.08 -7.29
CA GLU A 51 -8.09 -2.41 -7.80
C GLU A 51 -7.25 -3.50 -7.13
N ARG A 52 -5.94 -3.28 -6.93
CA ARG A 52 -5.06 -4.25 -6.24
C ARG A 52 -5.44 -4.48 -4.79
N VAL A 53 -5.78 -3.41 -4.05
CA VAL A 53 -6.25 -3.55 -2.66
C VAL A 53 -7.58 -4.29 -2.61
N TYR A 54 -8.50 -3.97 -3.52
CA TYR A 54 -9.78 -4.67 -3.63
C TYR A 54 -9.58 -6.17 -3.88
N GLU A 55 -8.74 -6.55 -4.84
CA GLU A 55 -8.41 -7.95 -5.12
C GLU A 55 -7.81 -8.66 -3.92
N ALA A 56 -6.88 -8.02 -3.20
CA ALA A 56 -6.24 -8.59 -2.02
C ALA A 56 -7.26 -8.90 -0.91
N VAL A 57 -8.15 -7.94 -0.62
CA VAL A 57 -9.22 -8.11 0.39
C VAL A 57 -10.19 -9.22 -0.02
N GLN A 58 -10.62 -9.23 -1.28
CA GLN A 58 -11.54 -10.25 -1.79
C GLN A 58 -10.92 -11.65 -1.79
N SER A 59 -9.64 -11.77 -2.16
CA SER A 59 -8.94 -13.06 -2.19
C SER A 59 -8.74 -13.60 -0.78
N TYR A 60 -8.34 -12.74 0.16
CA TYR A 60 -8.23 -13.11 1.58
C TYR A 60 -9.57 -13.61 2.14
N GLY A 61 -10.67 -12.92 1.82
CA GLY A 61 -12.01 -13.33 2.24
C GLY A 61 -12.48 -14.66 1.63
N LYS A 62 -12.08 -14.98 0.39
CA LYS A 62 -12.38 -16.27 -0.25
C LYS A 62 -11.59 -17.43 0.36
N GLU A 63 -10.31 -17.22 0.66
CA GLU A 63 -9.43 -18.25 1.23
C GLU A 63 -9.75 -18.55 2.70
N ASN A 64 -10.24 -17.55 3.45
CA ASN A 64 -10.45 -17.63 4.90
C ASN A 64 -11.93 -17.53 5.31
N GLY A 65 -12.85 -17.45 4.35
CA GLY A 65 -14.29 -17.47 4.60
C GLY A 65 -14.82 -18.87 4.90
N PRO A 66 -16.03 -19.01 5.49
CA PRO A 66 -16.65 -20.30 5.67
C PRO A 66 -16.81 -21.01 4.32
N GLN A 67 -16.26 -22.22 4.21
CA GLN A 67 -16.50 -23.10 3.07
C GLN A 67 -17.92 -23.66 3.20
N ASN A 68 -18.78 -23.40 2.22
CA ASN A 68 -20.05 -24.11 2.08
C ASN A 68 -19.80 -25.57 1.69
#